data_AF-A0A1T4MCA1-F1
#
_entry.id   AF-A0A1T4MCA1-F1
#
_cell.length_a   1.000
_cell.length_b   1.000
_cell.length_c   1.000
_cell.angle_alpha   90.00
_cell.angle_beta   90.00
_cell.angle_gamma   90.00
#
_symmetry.space_group_name_H-M   'P 1'
#
loop_
_entity.id
_entity.type
_entity.pdbx_description
1 polymer ?
#
loop_
_entity_poly.entity_id
_entity_poly.type
_entity_poly.pdbx_seq_one_letter_code
_entity_poly.pdbx_strand_id
1 'polypeptide(L)'
;MPQISDVEKNAVDDAGKLAKVADGIAYPVGDEYSDEFVVTDIFGPRESMDIQNQKTNPFHTGIDIAAPEGTRINSIGDGIVSEVGNCNDLGNYVVVTHPNGTSTRYAHCSEITTSVGSIVSAGQQIGCIGSTGLSTGSHLHLSYDGDGDGLYTSCEADNPNYLLSR
;
A
#
# COMPACT_ATOMS: atom_id res chain seq x y z
N MET A 1 8.83 27.28 -18.04
CA MET A 1 8.36 26.02 -17.45
C MET A 1 9.50 25.02 -17.61
N PRO A 2 10.07 24.45 -16.53
CA PRO A 2 11.14 23.47 -16.71
C PRO A 2 10.55 22.22 -17.36
N GLN A 3 11.22 21.76 -18.40
CA GLN A 3 10.95 20.50 -19.08
C GLN A 3 11.40 19.37 -18.17
N ILE A 4 10.53 18.38 -17.97
CA ILE A 4 10.82 17.16 -17.21
C ILE A 4 11.65 16.25 -18.14
N SER A 5 12.96 16.47 -18.24
CA SER A 5 13.85 15.63 -19.05
C SER A 5 14.77 14.72 -18.24
N ASP A 6 14.85 14.86 -16.92
CA ASP A 6 15.81 14.11 -16.11
C ASP A 6 15.24 13.75 -14.74
N VAL A 7 14.11 13.02 -14.72
CA VAL A 7 13.76 12.25 -13.53
C VAL A 7 14.73 11.07 -13.52
N GLU A 8 15.75 11.16 -12.66
CA GLU A 8 16.69 10.09 -12.37
C GLU A 8 15.95 8.75 -12.26
N LYS A 9 16.53 7.72 -12.87
CA LYS A 9 16.09 6.32 -12.85
C LYS A 9 16.26 5.70 -11.45
N ASN A 10 15.67 6.33 -10.44
CA ASN A 10 15.83 5.95 -9.04
C ASN A 10 14.90 4.79 -8.70
N ALA A 11 15.39 3.56 -8.89
CA ALA A 11 14.84 2.39 -8.20
C ALA A 11 15.81 1.21 -8.06
N VAL A 12 16.97 1.18 -8.73
CA VAL A 12 17.85 -0.01 -8.71
C VAL A 12 19.30 0.33 -8.36
N ASP A 13 19.94 -0.55 -7.59
CA ASP A 13 21.38 -0.50 -7.35
C ASP A 13 22.15 -0.98 -8.61
N ASP A 14 23.49 -0.89 -8.58
CA ASP A 14 24.36 -1.31 -9.70
C ASP A 14 24.24 -2.81 -10.04
N ALA A 15 23.49 -3.59 -9.26
CA ALA A 15 23.19 -5.00 -9.49
C ALA A 15 21.76 -5.24 -10.01
N GLY A 16 20.97 -4.19 -10.27
CA GLY A 16 19.58 -4.31 -10.72
C GLY A 16 18.59 -4.65 -9.61
N LYS A 17 19.03 -4.66 -8.34
CA LYS A 17 18.19 -4.95 -7.18
C LYS A 17 17.55 -3.65 -6.70
N LEU A 18 16.30 -3.71 -6.21
CA LEU A 18 15.64 -2.52 -5.68
C LEU A 18 16.51 -1.86 -4.61
N ALA A 19 17.14 -0.73 -4.97
CA ALA A 19 17.91 0.04 -4.03
C ALA A 19 16.93 0.52 -2.95
N LYS A 20 17.38 0.52 -1.70
CA LYS A 20 16.75 1.36 -0.67
C LYS A 20 16.59 2.75 -1.29
N VAL A 21 15.34 3.15 -1.56
CA VAL A 21 14.98 4.31 -2.38
C VAL A 21 15.44 5.61 -1.69
N ALA A 22 15.68 5.53 -0.38
CA ALA A 22 16.51 6.40 0.44
C ALA A 22 16.93 5.62 1.70
N ASP A 23 17.80 6.19 2.55
CA ASP A 23 18.10 5.62 3.88
C ASP A 23 16.78 5.36 4.65
N GLY A 24 16.40 4.08 4.74
CA GLY A 24 15.22 3.63 5.50
C GLY A 24 13.89 3.55 4.74
N ILE A 25 13.84 3.82 3.43
CA ILE A 25 12.63 3.64 2.61
C ILE A 25 12.88 2.60 1.51
N ALA A 26 11.98 1.63 1.37
CA ALA A 26 12.01 0.58 0.35
C ALA A 26 10.79 0.65 -0.56
N TYR A 27 10.95 0.17 -1.79
CA TYR A 27 9.85 0.03 -2.73
C TYR A 27 8.91 -1.12 -2.27
N PRO A 28 7.58 -0.90 -2.25
CA PRO A 28 6.64 -1.81 -1.60
C PRO A 28 6.29 -3.06 -2.41
N VAL A 29 6.65 -3.14 -3.70
CA VAL A 29 6.20 -4.21 -4.61
C VAL A 29 7.38 -4.94 -5.25
N GLY A 30 7.39 -6.27 -5.16
CA GLY A 30 8.41 -7.12 -5.77
C GLY A 30 9.79 -7.05 -5.11
N ASP A 31 10.72 -7.85 -5.60
CA ASP A 31 12.15 -7.80 -5.21
C ASP A 31 12.99 -6.96 -6.19
N GLU A 32 12.47 -6.78 -7.40
CA GLU A 32 13.06 -6.02 -8.51
C GLU A 32 11.97 -5.17 -9.16
N TYR A 33 12.34 -4.01 -9.72
CA TYR A 33 11.39 -3.19 -10.46
C TYR A 33 10.92 -3.92 -11.72
N SER A 34 9.63 -3.77 -12.05
CA SER A 34 9.04 -4.28 -13.28
C SER A 34 8.21 -3.19 -13.94
N ASP A 35 8.25 -3.10 -15.27
CA ASP A 35 7.37 -2.22 -16.04
C ASP A 35 5.88 -2.58 -15.89
N GLU A 36 5.58 -3.78 -15.35
CA GLU A 36 4.24 -4.21 -14.99
C GLU A 36 3.72 -3.56 -13.70
N PHE A 37 4.61 -2.97 -12.88
CA PHE A 37 4.25 -2.32 -11.63
C PHE A 37 3.87 -0.87 -11.89
N VAL A 38 2.57 -0.64 -12.05
CA VAL A 38 2.02 0.64 -12.50
C VAL A 38 1.16 1.24 -11.40
N VAL A 39 1.40 2.51 -11.07
CA VAL A 39 0.47 3.28 -10.25
C VAL A 39 -0.81 3.51 -11.05
N THR A 40 -1.91 2.88 -10.64
CA THR A 40 -3.19 2.92 -11.35
C THR A 40 -4.17 3.92 -10.78
N ASP A 41 -4.07 4.23 -9.49
CA ASP A 41 -4.89 5.25 -8.83
C ASP A 41 -4.07 5.97 -7.75
N ILE A 42 -4.38 7.25 -7.51
CA ILE A 42 -3.64 8.13 -6.60
C ILE A 42 -4.52 8.59 -5.44
N PHE A 43 -3.88 9.03 -4.36
CA PHE A 43 -4.57 9.58 -3.20
C PHE A 43 -5.40 10.81 -3.58
N GLY A 44 -6.60 10.92 -3.01
CA GLY A 44 -7.45 12.09 -3.13
C GLY A 44 -8.81 11.84 -3.78
N PRO A 45 -9.50 12.92 -4.19
CA PRO A 45 -10.83 12.81 -4.78
C PRO A 45 -10.82 12.02 -6.10
N ARG A 46 -11.74 11.07 -6.25
CA ARG A 46 -11.97 10.28 -7.45
C ARG A 46 -13.45 10.00 -7.70
N GLU A 47 -13.80 9.57 -8.90
CA GLU A 47 -15.14 9.05 -9.14
C GLU A 47 -15.33 7.71 -8.41
N SER A 48 -16.48 7.53 -7.76
CA SER A 48 -16.83 6.25 -7.16
C SER A 48 -16.94 5.17 -8.24
N MET A 49 -16.19 4.09 -8.08
CA MET A 49 -16.29 2.91 -8.92
C MET A 49 -17.44 2.02 -8.45
N ASP A 50 -18.15 1.37 -9.38
CA ASP A 50 -19.10 0.31 -9.07
C ASP A 50 -18.40 -1.04 -9.19
N ILE A 51 -18.19 -1.68 -8.05
CA ILE A 51 -17.58 -3.01 -7.94
C ILE A 51 -18.67 -3.94 -7.41
N GLN A 52 -19.25 -4.75 -8.29
CA GLN A 52 -20.27 -5.75 -7.96
C GLN A 52 -21.50 -5.17 -7.21
N ASN A 53 -22.01 -4.01 -7.64
CA ASN A 53 -23.11 -3.25 -7.01
C ASN A 53 -22.75 -2.60 -5.66
N GLN A 54 -21.45 -2.49 -5.35
CA GLN A 54 -20.94 -1.73 -4.21
C GLN A 54 -20.12 -0.55 -4.72
N LYS A 55 -20.39 0.64 -4.20
CA LYS A 55 -19.67 1.85 -4.60
C LYS A 55 -18.48 2.11 -3.70
N THR A 56 -17.33 2.37 -4.29
CA THR A 56 -16.15 2.81 -3.55
C THR A 56 -16.29 4.25 -3.05
N ASN A 57 -15.51 4.60 -2.02
CA ASN A 57 -15.40 5.97 -1.54
C ASN A 57 -14.98 6.92 -2.69
N PRO A 58 -15.64 8.08 -2.86
CA PRO A 58 -15.20 9.12 -3.81
C PRO A 58 -13.90 9.83 -3.37
N PHE A 59 -13.30 9.42 -2.26
CA PHE A 59 -11.98 9.83 -1.84
C PHE A 59 -11.11 8.59 -1.60
N HIS A 60 -9.97 8.54 -2.27
CA HIS A 60 -9.00 7.45 -2.19
C HIS A 60 -7.96 7.74 -1.09
N THR A 61 -7.85 6.86 -0.10
CA THR A 61 -6.99 7.06 1.09
C THR A 61 -5.55 6.56 0.91
N GLY A 62 -5.20 6.12 -0.30
CA GLY A 62 -3.89 5.57 -0.59
C GLY A 62 -3.50 5.73 -2.05
N ILE A 63 -2.53 4.93 -2.47
CA ILE A 63 -2.16 4.73 -3.87
C ILE A 63 -2.38 3.27 -4.24
N ASP A 64 -2.79 3.03 -5.47
CA ASP A 64 -2.97 1.68 -6.00
C ASP A 64 -1.84 1.37 -6.97
N ILE A 65 -1.10 0.28 -6.72
CA ILE A 65 -0.01 -0.21 -7.56
C ILE A 65 -0.43 -1.56 -8.12
N ALA A 66 -0.80 -1.59 -9.40
CA ALA A 66 -1.14 -2.83 -10.09
C ALA A 66 0.10 -3.71 -10.26
N ALA A 67 -0.05 -5.00 -9.99
CA ALA A 67 0.96 -6.02 -10.22
C ALA A 67 0.29 -7.41 -10.24
N PRO A 68 0.93 -8.44 -10.81
CA PRO A 68 0.39 -9.79 -10.82
C PRO A 68 0.09 -10.31 -9.40
N GLU A 69 -0.99 -11.07 -9.26
CA GLU A 69 -1.28 -11.79 -8.01
C GLU A 69 -0.10 -12.68 -7.59
N GLY A 70 0.17 -12.72 -6.28
CA GLY A 70 1.32 -13.42 -5.71
C GLY A 70 2.61 -12.59 -5.70
N THR A 71 2.64 -11.42 -6.35
CA THR A 71 3.79 -10.51 -6.28
C THR A 71 4.04 -10.10 -4.83
N ARG A 72 5.31 -10.09 -4.41
CA ARG A 72 5.71 -9.76 -3.05
C ARG A 72 5.27 -8.36 -2.63
N ILE A 73 4.76 -8.22 -1.40
CA ILE A 73 4.54 -6.94 -0.71
C ILE A 73 5.62 -6.76 0.35
N ASN A 74 6.30 -5.62 0.32
CA ASN A 74 7.34 -5.25 1.26
C ASN A 74 6.89 -4.13 2.19
N SER A 75 7.36 -4.16 3.44
CA SER A 75 7.27 -2.98 4.31
C SER A 75 8.11 -1.84 3.70
N ILE A 76 7.51 -0.65 3.54
CA ILE A 76 8.24 0.50 3.00
C ILE A 76 9.31 1.01 3.98
N GLY A 77 9.18 0.71 5.27
CA GLY A 77 10.05 1.23 6.32
C GLY A 77 10.23 0.24 7.46
N ASP A 78 11.18 0.53 8.33
CA ASP A 78 11.32 -0.20 9.59
C ASP A 78 10.09 0.04 10.47
N GLY A 79 9.67 -0.97 11.23
CA GLY A 79 8.51 -0.83 12.10
C GLY A 79 8.09 -2.09 12.83
N ILE A 80 6.92 -2.01 13.45
CA ILE A 80 6.26 -3.12 14.10
C ILE A 80 4.92 -3.32 13.41
N VAL A 81 4.59 -4.57 13.09
CA VAL A 81 3.25 -4.92 12.61
C VAL A 81 2.26 -4.69 13.75
N SER A 82 1.50 -3.61 13.66
CA SER A 82 0.51 -3.21 14.67
C SER A 82 -0.84 -3.87 14.45
N GLU A 83 -1.15 -4.23 13.20
CA GLU A 83 -2.42 -4.86 12.86
C GLU A 83 -2.26 -5.86 11.70
N VAL A 84 -3.01 -6.95 11.78
CA VAL A 84 -3.28 -7.87 10.68
C VAL A 84 -4.77 -8.14 10.73
N GLY A 85 -5.48 -7.88 9.63
CA GLY A 85 -6.93 -7.91 9.63
C GLY A 85 -7.52 -8.35 8.30
N ASN A 86 -8.84 -8.50 8.31
CA ASN A 86 -9.64 -8.73 7.13
C ASN A 86 -10.95 -7.95 7.23
N CYS A 87 -11.35 -7.27 6.16
CA CYS A 87 -12.70 -6.73 6.07
C CYS A 87 -13.19 -6.61 4.62
N ASN A 88 -14.47 -6.27 4.44
CA ASN A 88 -15.10 -6.27 3.12
C ASN A 88 -14.42 -5.33 2.13
N ASP A 89 -14.04 -4.13 2.56
CA ASP A 89 -13.49 -3.12 1.66
C ASP A 89 -12.02 -3.43 1.34
N LEU A 90 -11.18 -3.63 2.36
CA LEU A 90 -9.73 -3.82 2.22
C LEU A 90 -9.30 -5.25 1.87
N GLY A 91 -10.16 -6.25 2.05
CA GLY A 91 -9.75 -7.64 2.02
C GLY A 91 -8.79 -7.93 3.16
N ASN A 92 -7.79 -8.78 2.92
CA ASN A 92 -6.71 -9.02 3.87
C ASN A 92 -5.75 -7.83 3.86
N TYR A 93 -5.37 -7.35 5.05
CA TYR A 93 -4.45 -6.23 5.16
C TYR A 93 -3.49 -6.35 6.35
N VAL A 94 -2.40 -5.59 6.26
CA VAL A 94 -1.37 -5.44 7.29
C VAL A 94 -1.18 -3.96 7.57
N VAL A 95 -1.04 -3.57 8.84
CA VAL A 95 -0.62 -2.23 9.25
C VAL A 95 0.74 -2.31 9.93
N VAL A 96 1.67 -1.46 9.52
CA VAL A 96 3.00 -1.30 10.12
C VAL A 96 3.07 0.08 10.74
N THR A 97 3.33 0.14 12.05
CA THR A 97 3.62 1.40 12.75
C THR A 97 5.13 1.62 12.80
N HIS A 98 5.55 2.80 12.40
CA HIS A 98 6.94 3.19 12.25
C HIS A 98 7.47 3.91 13.52
N PRO A 99 8.80 3.97 13.73
CA PRO A 99 9.39 4.58 14.92
C PRO A 99 9.04 6.05 15.17
N ASN A 100 8.64 6.79 14.12
CA ASN A 100 8.24 8.19 14.18
C ASN A 100 6.74 8.38 14.56
N GLY A 101 6.00 7.30 14.82
CA GLY A 101 4.58 7.33 15.16
C GLY A 101 3.64 7.24 13.97
N THR A 102 4.16 7.34 12.74
CA THR A 102 3.37 7.19 11.51
C THR A 102 3.03 5.73 11.26
N SER A 103 2.03 5.45 10.43
CA SER A 103 1.67 4.09 10.05
C SER A 103 1.44 3.93 8.56
N THR A 104 1.73 2.74 8.04
CA THR A 104 1.39 2.35 6.67
C THR A 104 0.52 1.11 6.65
N ARG A 105 -0.39 1.06 5.67
CA ARG A 105 -1.28 -0.07 5.48
C ARG A 105 -1.15 -0.64 4.08
N TYR A 106 -1.16 -1.96 4.01
CA TYR A 106 -1.03 -2.76 2.80
C TYR A 106 -2.26 -3.65 2.69
N ALA A 107 -3.10 -3.41 1.68
CA ALA A 107 -4.39 -4.07 1.54
C ALA A 107 -4.51 -4.88 0.24
N HIS A 108 -5.65 -5.57 0.09
CA HIS A 108 -5.98 -6.51 -0.99
C HIS A 108 -5.06 -7.73 -1.07
N CYS A 109 -4.39 -8.09 0.04
CA CYS A 109 -3.41 -9.18 0.05
C CYS A 109 -4.06 -10.54 -0.30
N SER A 110 -3.40 -11.34 -1.13
CA SER A 110 -3.75 -12.76 -1.33
C SER A 110 -3.27 -13.62 -0.16
N GLU A 111 -2.09 -13.27 0.38
CA GLU A 111 -1.44 -13.94 1.51
C GLU A 111 -0.77 -12.91 2.42
N ILE A 112 -0.77 -13.17 3.72
CA ILE A 112 -0.03 -12.41 4.73
C ILE A 112 1.06 -13.31 5.32
N THR A 113 2.31 -12.87 5.25
CA THR A 113 3.48 -13.66 5.66
C THR A 113 4.10 -13.16 6.97
N THR A 114 3.38 -12.28 7.68
CA THR A 114 3.80 -11.68 8.94
C THR A 114 2.70 -11.77 9.98
N SER A 115 2.98 -11.35 11.22
CA SER A 115 2.03 -11.40 12.34
C SER A 115 2.12 -10.15 13.19
N VAL A 116 1.03 -9.83 13.89
CA VAL A 116 1.02 -8.72 14.87
C VAL A 116 2.15 -8.89 15.88
N GLY A 117 2.88 -7.79 16.14
CA GLY A 117 4.05 -7.75 17.02
C GLY A 117 5.38 -8.08 16.34
N SER A 118 5.38 -8.52 15.09
CA SER A 118 6.62 -8.74 14.33
C SER A 118 7.34 -7.42 14.07
N ILE A 119 8.64 -7.38 14.37
CA ILE A 119 9.53 -6.30 13.93
C ILE A 119 9.89 -6.56 12.47
N VAL A 120 9.72 -5.54 11.62
CA VAL A 120 10.01 -5.61 10.19
C VAL A 120 11.02 -4.54 9.80
N SER A 121 11.89 -4.87 8.86
CA SER A 121 12.79 -3.88 8.23
C SER A 121 12.21 -3.36 6.92
N ALA A 122 12.64 -2.18 6.49
CA ALA A 122 12.38 -1.69 5.15
C ALA A 122 12.80 -2.73 4.09
N GLY A 123 11.89 -3.10 3.19
CA GLY A 123 12.09 -4.11 2.15
C GLY A 123 11.78 -5.55 2.60
N GLN A 124 11.46 -5.77 3.88
CA GLN A 124 11.06 -7.10 4.36
C GLN A 124 9.67 -7.47 3.85
N GLN A 125 9.52 -8.71 3.37
CA GLN A 125 8.24 -9.26 2.96
C GLN A 125 7.25 -9.28 4.12
N ILE A 126 6.02 -8.81 3.85
CA ILE A 126 4.91 -8.85 4.80
C ILE A 126 3.65 -9.50 4.22
N GLY A 127 3.60 -9.72 2.90
CA GLY A 127 2.50 -10.40 2.24
C GLY A 127 2.73 -10.56 0.74
N CYS A 128 1.65 -10.88 0.04
CA CYS A 128 1.59 -11.02 -1.40
C CYS A 128 0.37 -10.27 -1.96
N ILE A 129 0.54 -9.62 -3.11
CA ILE A 129 -0.50 -8.92 -3.86
C ILE A 129 -1.61 -9.90 -4.21
N GLY A 130 -2.85 -9.43 -4.11
CA GLY A 130 -4.03 -10.17 -4.48
C GLY A 130 -5.13 -9.22 -4.93
N SER A 131 -6.36 -9.72 -4.86
CA SER A 131 -7.57 -8.97 -5.19
C SER A 131 -8.66 -9.26 -4.16
N THR A 132 -8.28 -9.46 -2.89
CA THR A 132 -9.26 -9.71 -1.80
C THR A 132 -9.99 -8.43 -1.42
N GLY A 133 -11.22 -8.56 -0.91
CA GLY A 133 -12.05 -7.41 -0.57
C GLY A 133 -12.67 -6.73 -1.80
N LEU A 134 -12.89 -5.42 -1.71
CA LEU A 134 -13.54 -4.63 -2.74
C LEU A 134 -12.50 -4.10 -3.75
N SER A 135 -12.15 -4.94 -4.72
CA SER A 135 -11.12 -4.65 -5.72
C SER A 135 -11.62 -4.94 -7.15
N THR A 136 -11.14 -4.18 -8.12
CA THR A 136 -11.37 -4.40 -9.57
C THR A 136 -10.37 -5.38 -10.21
N GLY A 137 -9.25 -5.66 -9.54
CA GLY A 137 -8.17 -6.50 -10.05
C GLY A 137 -6.96 -6.54 -9.13
N SER A 138 -5.95 -7.35 -9.45
CA SER A 138 -4.80 -7.53 -8.56
C SER A 138 -3.95 -6.25 -8.45
N HIS A 139 -3.83 -5.72 -7.24
CA HIS A 139 -3.02 -4.54 -6.93
C HIS A 139 -2.68 -4.48 -5.43
N LEU A 140 -1.69 -3.66 -5.09
CA LEU A 140 -1.46 -3.20 -3.73
C LEU A 140 -2.17 -1.86 -3.54
N HIS A 141 -3.07 -1.78 -2.56
CA HIS A 141 -3.52 -0.51 -2.01
C HIS A 141 -2.63 -0.13 -0.81
N LEU A 142 -1.88 0.96 -0.94
CA LEU A 142 -0.95 1.47 0.07
C LEU A 142 -1.45 2.79 0.65
N SER A 143 -1.80 2.79 1.93
CA SER A 143 -2.21 4.00 2.67
C SER A 143 -1.12 4.43 3.64
N TYR A 144 -1.00 5.74 3.86
CA TYR A 144 -0.08 6.33 4.83
C TYR A 144 -0.86 7.23 5.79
N ASP A 145 -0.71 6.96 7.08
CA ASP A 145 -1.21 7.79 8.15
C ASP A 145 -0.04 8.54 8.82
N GLY A 146 0.02 9.84 8.55
CA GLY A 146 1.06 10.72 9.06
C GLY A 146 0.86 11.17 10.50
N ASP A 147 -0.37 11.11 11.02
CA ASP A 147 -0.70 11.57 12.37
C ASP A 147 -0.68 10.41 13.38
N GLY A 148 -0.76 9.17 12.90
CA GLY A 148 -0.73 7.96 13.71
C GLY A 148 -2.02 7.73 14.50
N ASP A 149 -3.10 8.40 14.11
CA ASP A 149 -4.43 8.30 14.74
C ASP A 149 -5.30 7.18 14.15
N GLY A 150 -4.80 6.51 13.10
CA GLY A 150 -5.44 5.41 12.42
C GLY A 150 -6.46 5.82 11.35
N LEU A 151 -6.62 7.12 11.07
CA LEU A 151 -7.67 7.61 10.17
C LEU A 151 -7.59 6.98 8.79
N TYR A 152 -6.38 6.86 8.23
CA TYR A 152 -6.13 6.29 6.90
C TYR A 152 -5.68 4.83 6.93
N THR A 153 -5.64 4.19 8.09
CA THR A 153 -5.28 2.77 8.22
C THR A 153 -6.39 1.90 8.80
N SER A 154 -7.50 2.48 9.25
CA SER A 154 -8.69 1.73 9.69
C SER A 154 -9.48 1.10 8.52
N CYS A 155 -10.09 -0.07 8.76
CA CYS A 155 -11.01 -0.67 7.77
C CYS A 155 -12.12 0.30 7.33
N GLU A 156 -12.55 1.19 8.22
CA GLU A 156 -13.61 2.14 7.92
C GLU A 156 -13.13 3.29 7.01
N ALA A 157 -11.83 3.57 6.92
CA ALA A 157 -11.27 4.67 6.10
C ALA A 157 -11.74 4.64 4.64
N ASP A 158 -11.85 3.44 4.07
CA ASP A 158 -12.28 3.24 2.68
C ASP A 158 -13.78 2.96 2.55
N ASN A 159 -14.50 2.97 3.67
CA ASN A 159 -15.95 3.01 3.65
C ASN A 159 -16.42 4.40 3.16
N PRO A 160 -17.33 4.47 2.19
CA PRO A 160 -17.79 5.73 1.60
C PRO A 160 -18.42 6.72 2.61
N ASN A 161 -18.77 6.28 3.82
CA ASN A 161 -19.41 7.13 4.82
C ASN A 161 -18.48 7.60 5.95
N TYR A 162 -17.26 7.06 6.07
CA TYR A 162 -16.45 7.27 7.26
C TYR A 162 -15.78 8.64 7.30
N LEU A 163 -15.04 9.01 6.25
CA LEU A 163 -14.30 10.27 6.21
C LEU A 163 -15.19 11.51 6.17
N LEU A 164 -16.45 11.37 5.77
CA LEU A 164 -17.43 12.47 5.77
C LEU A 164 -18.07 12.69 7.15
N SER A 165 -17.80 11.81 8.13
CA SER A 165 -18.46 11.81 9.44
C SER A 165 -17.58 12.33 10.60
N ARG A 166 -16.32 12.69 10.33
CA ARG A 166 -15.38 13.31 11.27
C ARG A 166 -15.00 14.72 10.82
#